data_AF-A0A6M7XKB9-F1
#
_entry.id   AF-A0A6M7XKB9-F1
#
_cell.length_a   1.000
_cell.length_b   1.000
_cell.length_c   1.000
_cell.angle_alpha   90.00
_cell.angle_beta   90.00
_cell.angle_gamma   90.00
#
_symmetry.space_group_name_H-M   'P 1'
#
loop_
_entity.id
_entity.type
_entity.pdbx_description
1 polymer ?
#
loop_
_entity_poly.entity_id
_entity_poly.type
_entity_poly.pdbx_seq_one_letter_code
_entity_poly.pdbx_strand_id
1 'polypeptide(L)'
;MTILIAALAAASVASFIVAVFKSGRVNKAPSTNKRFRTVFAITSEDRRESLIAHYSQKYSCGREEAMQRAIDHKAQDERSW
;
A
#
# COMPACT_ATOMS: atom_id res chain seq x y z
N MET A 1 34.18 24.15 2.54
CA MET A 1 33.07 24.04 1.55
C MET A 1 32.50 22.62 1.37
N THR A 2 32.99 21.59 2.09
CA THR A 2 32.48 20.20 1.99
C THR A 2 31.30 19.90 2.93
N ILE A 3 31.20 20.62 4.06
CA ILE A 3 30.20 20.38 5.11
C ILE A 3 28.77 20.77 4.64
N LEU A 4 28.66 21.81 3.80
CA LEU A 4 27.37 22.28 3.27
C LEU A 4 26.71 21.27 2.32
N ILE A 5 27.50 20.48 1.59
CA ILE A 5 26.98 19.49 0.63
C ILE A 5 26.40 18.28 1.36
N ALA A 6 27.04 17.84 2.45
CA ALA A 6 26.54 16.74 3.28
C ALA A 6 25.22 17.09 3.98
N ALA A 7 25.05 18.33 4.44
CA ALA A 7 23.81 18.79 5.06
C ALA A 7 22.63 18.80 4.08
N LEU A 8 22.86 19.20 2.82
CA LEU A 8 21.85 19.18 1.76
C LEU A 8 21.45 17.75 1.35
N ALA A 9 22.39 16.81 1.36
CA ALA A 9 22.12 15.40 1.06
C ALA A 9 21.31 14.70 2.17
N ALA A 10 21.59 15.00 3.45
CA ALA A 10 20.81 14.43 4.56
C ALA A 10 19.37 14.97 4.60
N ALA A 11 19.18 16.25 4.27
CA ALA A 11 17.86 16.87 4.24
C ALA A 11 16.96 16.33 3.11
N SER A 12 17.53 15.96 1.95
CA SER A 12 16.77 15.41 0.82
C SER A 12 16.30 13.98 1.09
N VAL A 13 17.16 13.14 1.68
CA VAL A 13 16.81 11.76 2.04
C VAL A 13 15.74 11.73 3.13
N ALA A 14 15.86 12.58 4.16
CA ALA A 14 14.84 12.69 5.20
C ALA A 14 13.48 13.14 4.62
N SER A 15 13.48 14.10 3.69
CA SER A 15 12.26 14.60 3.05
C SER A 15 11.60 13.56 2.14
N PHE A 16 12.39 12.75 1.44
CA PHE A 16 11.88 11.68 0.58
C PHE A 16 11.27 10.54 1.41
N ILE A 17 11.93 10.15 2.51
CA ILE A 17 11.39 9.15 3.45
C ILE A 17 10.08 9.66 4.07
N VAL A 18 10.03 10.92 4.52
CA VAL A 18 8.81 11.51 5.08
C VAL A 18 7.70 11.62 4.03
N ALA A 19 8.01 11.94 2.77
CA ALA A 19 7.01 11.96 1.70
C ALA A 19 6.43 10.57 1.40
N VAL A 20 7.27 9.53 1.38
CA VAL A 20 6.85 8.13 1.23
C VAL A 20 5.97 7.68 2.41
N PHE A 21 6.31 8.07 3.64
CA PHE A 21 5.50 7.76 4.83
C PHE A 21 4.23 8.63 4.95
N LYS A 22 4.22 9.86 4.44
CA LYS A 22 3.09 10.81 4.56
C LYS A 22 1.98 10.53 3.55
N SER A 23 2.25 9.84 2.44
CA SER A 23 1.23 9.30 1.53
C SER A 23 0.34 8.22 2.18
N GLY A 24 0.64 7.78 3.41
CA GLY A 24 -0.19 6.86 4.18
C GLY A 24 -1.35 7.49 4.97
N ARG A 25 -1.54 8.82 4.95
CA ARG A 25 -2.61 9.45 5.74
C ARG A 25 -3.91 9.67 4.95
N VAL A 26 -4.76 8.64 5.04
CA VAL A 26 -6.20 8.68 5.37
C VAL A 26 -6.99 9.83 4.75
N ASN A 27 -7.82 9.49 3.76
CA ASN A 27 -9.16 10.09 3.66
C ASN A 27 -10.12 9.13 2.94
N LYS A 28 -11.03 8.53 3.75
CA LYS A 28 -12.32 7.94 3.36
C LYS A 28 -12.30 6.53 2.72
N ALA A 29 -12.35 5.46 3.53
CA ALA A 29 -12.61 4.12 2.98
C ALA A 29 -13.32 3.12 3.91
N PRO A 30 -14.60 3.34 4.28
CA PRO A 30 -15.40 2.26 4.87
C PRO A 30 -15.76 1.16 3.85
N SER A 31 -15.83 1.46 2.55
CA SER A 31 -16.28 0.50 1.52
C SER A 31 -15.21 -0.50 1.10
N THR A 32 -14.00 -0.03 0.77
CA THR A 32 -12.93 -0.87 0.20
C THR A 32 -12.45 -1.93 1.18
N ASN A 33 -12.23 -1.55 2.45
CA ASN A 33 -11.82 -2.49 3.50
C ASN A 33 -12.91 -3.55 3.77
N LYS A 34 -14.18 -3.13 3.91
CA LYS A 34 -15.29 -4.07 4.12
C LYS A 34 -15.39 -5.06 2.96
N ARG A 35 -15.33 -4.56 1.73
CA ARG A 35 -15.40 -5.38 0.51
C ARG A 35 -14.19 -6.33 0.40
N PHE A 36 -12.99 -5.86 0.71
CA PHE A 36 -11.79 -6.70 0.77
C PHE A 36 -11.95 -7.84 1.77
N ARG A 37 -12.42 -7.55 2.99
CA ARG A 37 -12.68 -8.57 4.02
C ARG A 37 -13.76 -9.55 3.60
N THR A 38 -14.78 -9.10 2.87
CA THR A 38 -15.82 -9.98 2.31
C THR A 38 -15.26 -10.91 1.24
N VAL A 39 -14.53 -10.39 0.26
CA VAL A 39 -13.95 -11.18 -0.85
C VAL A 39 -12.94 -12.20 -0.33
N PHE A 40 -12.15 -11.82 0.68
CA PHE A 40 -11.16 -12.67 1.30
C PHE A 40 -11.61 -13.25 2.65
N ALA A 41 -12.92 -13.42 2.88
CA ALA A 41 -13.47 -13.88 4.16
C ALA A 41 -12.97 -15.29 4.57
N ILE A 42 -12.68 -16.14 3.58
CA ILE A 42 -12.15 -17.51 3.80
C ILE A 42 -10.66 -17.45 4.22
N THR A 43 -10.00 -16.31 4.05
CA THR A 43 -8.58 -16.12 4.36
C THR A 43 -8.40 -15.60 5.79
N SER A 44 -7.40 -16.11 6.50
CA SER A 44 -7.01 -15.61 7.83
C SER A 44 -6.61 -14.13 7.79
N GLU A 45 -6.72 -13.46 8.93
CA GLU A 45 -6.35 -12.04 9.05
C GLU A 45 -4.88 -11.81 8.65
N ASP A 46 -3.95 -12.63 9.15
CA ASP A 46 -2.51 -12.51 8.87
C ASP A 46 -2.19 -12.64 7.37
N ARG A 47 -2.91 -13.54 6.69
CA ARG A 47 -2.72 -13.75 5.25
C ARG A 47 -3.35 -12.61 4.45
N ARG A 48 -4.44 -11.99 4.95
CA ARG A 48 -5.01 -10.76 4.38
C ARG A 48 -4.07 -9.57 4.53
N GLU A 49 -3.43 -9.39 5.68
CA GLU A 49 -2.38 -8.37 5.87
C GLU A 49 -1.17 -8.61 4.96
N SER A 50 -0.73 -9.86 4.83
CA SER A 50 0.36 -10.25 3.92
C SER A 50 0.03 -9.94 2.47
N LEU A 51 -1.22 -10.16 2.03
CA LEU A 51 -1.70 -9.78 0.70
C LEU A 51 -1.60 -8.27 0.50
N ILE A 52 -2.10 -7.49 1.43
CA ILE A 52 -2.03 -6.02 1.35
C ILE A 52 -0.58 -5.55 1.25
N ALA A 53 0.32 -6.11 2.06
CA ALA A 53 1.76 -5.81 2.00
C ALA A 53 2.37 -6.19 0.64
N HIS A 54 2.03 -7.36 0.11
CA HIS A 54 2.50 -7.82 -1.20
C HIS A 54 2.09 -6.87 -2.33
N TYR A 55 0.82 -6.47 -2.40
CA TYR A 55 0.34 -5.54 -3.43
C TYR A 55 0.89 -4.14 -3.24
N SER A 56 1.00 -3.68 -2.00
CA SER A 56 1.62 -2.38 -1.68
C SER A 56 3.08 -2.35 -2.16
N GLN A 57 3.86 -3.40 -1.91
CA GLN A 57 5.25 -3.51 -2.36
C GLN A 57 5.35 -3.64 -3.88
N LYS A 58 4.57 -4.54 -4.48
CA LYS A 58 4.58 -4.82 -5.93
C LYS A 58 4.25 -3.59 -6.77
N TYR A 59 3.33 -2.77 -6.30
CA TYR A 59 2.83 -1.62 -7.04
C TYR A 59 3.25 -0.27 -6.44
N SER A 60 4.10 -0.29 -5.41
CA SER A 60 4.54 0.90 -4.66
C SER A 60 3.36 1.82 -4.27
N CYS A 61 2.26 1.22 -3.83
CA CYS A 61 1.00 1.91 -3.58
C CYS A 61 0.56 1.86 -2.11
N GLY A 62 -0.37 2.76 -1.76
CA GLY A 62 -0.96 2.80 -0.43
C GLY A 62 -1.84 1.57 -0.13
N ARG A 63 -2.15 1.38 1.16
CA ARG A 63 -2.94 0.25 1.66
C ARG A 63 -4.26 0.05 0.93
N GLU A 64 -4.97 1.15 0.64
CA GLU A 64 -6.28 1.09 0.00
C GLU A 64 -6.20 0.67 -1.47
N GLU A 65 -5.27 1.25 -2.23
CA GLU A 65 -5.02 0.84 -3.61
C GLU A 65 -4.55 -0.62 -3.67
N ALA A 66 -3.74 -1.06 -2.71
CA ALA A 66 -3.34 -2.45 -2.59
C ALA A 66 -4.56 -3.38 -2.35
N MET A 67 -5.48 -3.02 -1.45
CA MET A 67 -6.73 -3.76 -1.23
C MET A 67 -7.60 -3.79 -2.49
N GLN A 68 -7.75 -2.67 -3.18
CA GLN A 68 -8.55 -2.58 -4.39
C GLN A 68 -7.97 -3.45 -5.51
N ARG A 69 -6.64 -3.41 -5.74
CA ARG A 69 -5.97 -4.27 -6.72
C ARG A 69 -6.08 -5.76 -6.38
N ALA A 70 -6.01 -6.12 -5.10
CA ALA A 70 -6.20 -7.50 -4.69
C ALA A 70 -7.62 -8.00 -4.99
N ILE A 71 -8.65 -7.17 -4.79
CA ILE A 71 -10.03 -7.47 -5.17
C ILE A 71 -10.14 -7.64 -6.69
N ASP A 72 -9.56 -6.72 -7.46
CA ASP A 72 -9.67 -6.73 -8.92
C ASP A 72 -8.98 -7.93 -9.54
N HIS A 73 -7.80 -8.33 -9.03
CA HIS A 73 -7.12 -9.54 -9.47
C HIS A 73 -7.95 -10.80 -9.16
N LYS A 74 -8.52 -10.90 -7.96
CA LYS A 74 -9.40 -12.01 -7.59
C LYS A 74 -10.63 -12.10 -8.51
N ALA A 75 -11.22 -10.95 -8.85
CA ALA A 75 -12.36 -10.88 -9.77
C ALA A 75 -11.98 -11.25 -11.22
N GLN A 76 -10.74 -10.98 -11.65
CA GLN A 76 -10.21 -11.44 -12.94
C GLN A 76 -10.00 -12.96 -12.97
N ASP A 77 -9.45 -13.53 -11.88
CA ASP A 77 -9.28 -14.97 -11.74
C ASP A 77 -10.62 -15.71 -11.86
N GLU A 78 -11.68 -15.19 -11.21
CA GLU A 78 -13.04 -15.75 -11.27
C GLU A 78 -13.69 -15.63 -12.65
N ARG A 79 -13.31 -14.63 -13.46
CA ARG A 79 -13.81 -14.45 -14.83
C ARG A 79 -13.06 -15.28 -15.87
N SER A 80 -11.89 -15.79 -15.52
CA SER A 80 -11.02 -16.54 -16.41
C SER A 80 -11.30 -18.04 -16.41
N TRP A 81 -12.37 -18.48 -15.74
CA TRP A 81 -12.85 -19.87 -15.70
C TRP A 81 -14.16 -20.00 -16.49
#